data_AF-A0A7W1LNC8-F1
#
_entry.id   AF-A0A7W1LNC8-F1
#
_cell.length_a   1.000
_cell.length_b   1.000
_cell.length_c   1.000
_cell.angle_alpha   90.00
_cell.angle_beta   90.00
_cell.angle_gamma   90.00
#
_symmetry.space_group_name_H-M   'P 1'
#
loop_
_entity.id
_entity.type
_entity.pdbx_description
1 polymer ?
#
loop_
_entity_poly.entity_id
_entity_poly.type
_entity_poly.pdbx_seq_one_letter_code
_entity_poly.pdbx_strand_id
1 'polypeptide(L)'
;MGDVNTEILGPLPTRRERARAQTRYEILAAARDLVRQGEEINMRAVGRAVGMTAPALYRYVDGHDDLLDLLGGSLYEELIDELTRARDLVDSADLIARLIAMAHAFRNWALAHRQEYGLLFASPLM
;
A
#
# COMPACT_ATOMS: atom_id res chain seq x y z
N MET A 1 -17.75 -26.59 24.59
CA MET A 1 -18.51 -26.61 23.32
C MET A 1 -19.51 -25.47 23.39
N GLY A 2 -19.14 -24.29 22.90
CA GLY A 2 -19.94 -23.08 22.96
C GLY A 2 -19.41 -22.14 21.90
N ASP A 3 -20.21 -21.96 20.85
CA ASP A 3 -19.86 -21.20 19.64
C ASP A 3 -19.71 -19.72 19.97
N VAL A 4 -18.46 -19.30 20.15
CA VAL A 4 -18.05 -17.89 20.15
C VAL A 4 -17.31 -17.69 18.85
N ASN A 5 -18.01 -17.33 17.75
CA ASN A 5 -17.47 -16.58 16.59
C ASN A 5 -18.45 -16.58 15.40
N THR A 6 -19.62 -15.97 15.55
CA THR A 6 -20.50 -15.69 14.38
C THR A 6 -20.83 -14.21 14.21
N GLU A 7 -20.16 -13.30 14.92
CA GLU A 7 -20.60 -11.89 14.98
C GLU A 7 -19.46 -10.87 14.89
N ILE A 8 -18.60 -10.96 13.85
CA ILE A 8 -17.82 -9.80 13.34
C ILE A 8 -17.65 -9.92 11.81
N LEU A 9 -18.74 -10.09 11.06
CA LEU A 9 -18.75 -9.72 9.65
C LEU A 9 -19.79 -8.61 9.51
N GLY A 10 -19.31 -7.37 9.50
CA GLY A 10 -20.15 -6.22 9.17
C GLY A 10 -20.84 -6.42 7.81
N PRO A 11 -21.89 -5.63 7.50
CA PRO A 11 -22.64 -5.80 6.27
C PRO A 11 -21.71 -5.81 5.05
N LEU A 12 -21.94 -6.77 4.14
CA LEU A 12 -21.14 -6.89 2.92
C LEU A 12 -21.16 -5.55 2.15
N PRO A 13 -20.01 -5.08 1.66
CA PRO A 13 -19.92 -3.81 0.98
C PRO A 13 -20.83 -3.81 -0.25
N THR A 14 -21.59 -2.72 -0.40
CA THR A 14 -22.46 -2.46 -1.53
C THR A 14 -21.67 -2.43 -2.84
N ARG A 15 -22.36 -2.62 -3.97
CA ARG A 15 -21.73 -2.49 -5.31
C ARG A 15 -21.04 -1.14 -5.49
N ARG A 16 -21.62 -0.07 -4.94
CA ARG A 16 -21.07 1.29 -5.01
C ARG A 16 -19.80 1.44 -4.20
N GLU A 17 -19.75 0.86 -3.00
CA GLU A 17 -18.54 0.87 -2.16
C GLU A 17 -17.42 0.07 -2.82
N ARG A 18 -17.72 -1.12 -3.37
CA ARG A 18 -16.73 -1.92 -4.11
C ARG A 18 -16.19 -1.17 -5.34
N ALA A 19 -17.06 -0.55 -6.13
CA ALA A 19 -16.64 0.26 -7.27
C ALA A 19 -15.75 1.43 -6.83
N ARG A 20 -16.09 2.10 -5.72
CA ARG A 20 -15.29 3.20 -5.17
C ARG A 20 -13.91 2.72 -4.69
N ALA A 21 -13.85 1.57 -4.02
CA ALA A 21 -12.60 0.96 -3.57
C ALA A 21 -11.72 0.56 -4.76
N GLN A 22 -12.31 -0.02 -5.80
CA GLN A 22 -11.61 -0.37 -7.03
C GLN A 22 -11.01 0.86 -7.72
N THR A 23 -11.76 1.96 -7.84
CA THR A 23 -11.21 3.20 -8.40
C THR A 23 -10.08 3.76 -7.54
N ARG A 24 -10.18 3.70 -6.20
CA ARG A 24 -9.08 4.11 -5.32
C ARG A 24 -7.82 3.27 -5.54
N TYR A 25 -7.98 1.95 -5.69
CA TYR A 25 -6.88 1.06 -6.02
C TYR A 25 -6.20 1.45 -7.34
N GLU A 26 -6.98 1.72 -8.39
CA GLU A 26 -6.45 2.16 -9.69
C GLU A 26 -5.68 3.49 -9.59
N ILE A 27 -6.18 4.43 -8.78
CA ILE A 27 -5.50 5.70 -8.50
C ILE A 27 -4.14 5.47 -7.83
N LEU A 28 -4.08 4.62 -6.79
CA LEU A 28 -2.84 4.32 -6.09
C LEU A 28 -1.86 3.52 -6.95
N ALA A 29 -2.35 2.58 -7.76
CA ALA A 29 -1.52 1.83 -8.70
C ALA A 29 -0.87 2.77 -9.72
N ALA A 30 -1.64 3.70 -10.30
CA ALA A 30 -1.10 4.69 -11.21
C ALA A 30 -0.08 5.63 -10.55
N ALA A 31 -0.35 6.08 -9.31
CA ALA A 31 0.60 6.89 -8.56
C ALA A 31 1.90 6.13 -8.27
N ARG A 32 1.80 4.85 -7.90
CA ARG A 32 2.96 3.98 -7.71
C ARG A 32 3.77 3.78 -8.99
N ASP A 33 3.13 3.62 -10.13
CA ASP A 33 3.83 3.48 -11.41
C ASP A 33 4.63 4.74 -11.77
N LEU A 34 4.10 5.94 -11.47
CA LEU A 34 4.86 7.19 -11.60
C LEU A 34 6.12 7.19 -10.72
N VAL A 35 6.01 6.73 -9.46
CA VAL A 35 7.18 6.59 -8.56
C VAL A 35 8.22 5.66 -9.17
N ARG A 36 7.80 4.50 -9.67
CA ARG A 36 8.71 3.51 -10.27
C ARG A 36 9.43 4.05 -11.50
N GLN A 37 8.79 4.97 -12.23
CA GLN A 37 9.36 5.67 -13.38
C GLN A 37 10.25 6.86 -12.98
N GLY A 38 10.27 7.24 -11.69
CA GLY A 38 10.99 8.42 -11.20
C GLY A 38 10.30 9.73 -11.59
N GLU A 39 9.01 9.69 -11.91
CA GLU A 39 8.22 10.87 -12.25
C GLU A 39 7.67 11.55 -10.98
N GLU A 40 7.44 12.86 -11.10
CA GLU A 40 6.79 13.63 -10.04
C GLU A 40 5.33 13.22 -9.89
N ILE A 41 4.94 12.85 -8.66
CA ILE A 41 3.55 12.56 -8.34
C ILE A 41 2.81 13.89 -8.21
N ASN A 42 1.82 14.11 -9.08
CA ASN A 42 0.86 15.19 -8.88
C ASN A 42 -0.51 14.81 -9.42
N MET A 43 -1.54 15.51 -8.97
CA MET A 43 -2.94 15.23 -9.32
C MET A 43 -3.20 15.19 -10.83
N ARG A 44 -2.45 15.98 -11.62
CA ARG A 44 -2.60 16.01 -13.08
C ARG A 44 -1.96 14.78 -13.73
N ALA A 45 -0.78 14.39 -13.29
CA ALA A 45 -0.08 13.20 -13.79
C ALA A 45 -0.90 11.94 -13.52
N VAL A 46 -1.37 11.77 -12.27
CA VAL A 46 -2.23 10.64 -11.88
C VAL A 46 -3.53 10.64 -12.67
N GLY A 47 -4.17 11.82 -12.83
CA GLY A 47 -5.43 11.93 -13.56
C GLY A 47 -5.29 11.48 -15.01
N ARG A 48 -4.21 11.90 -15.68
CA ARG A 48 -3.91 11.42 -17.04
C ARG A 48 -3.71 9.91 -17.08
N ALA A 49 -2.99 9.34 -16.12
CA ALA A 49 -2.71 7.91 -16.07
C ALA A 49 -3.97 7.05 -15.89
N VAL A 50 -4.96 7.51 -15.11
CA VAL A 50 -6.23 6.80 -14.90
C VAL A 50 -7.38 7.27 -15.81
N GLY A 51 -7.11 8.15 -16.78
CA GLY A 51 -8.14 8.68 -17.69
C GLY A 51 -9.18 9.59 -17.02
N MET A 52 -8.83 10.23 -15.90
CA MET A 52 -9.69 11.12 -15.12
C MET A 52 -9.21 12.58 -15.18
N THR A 53 -10.16 13.51 -15.05
CA THR A 53 -9.81 14.91 -14.82
C THR A 53 -9.36 15.11 -13.37
N ALA A 54 -8.51 16.12 -13.11
CA ALA A 54 -8.09 16.43 -11.73
C ALA A 54 -9.28 16.70 -10.78
N PRO A 55 -10.34 17.45 -11.16
CA PRO A 55 -11.56 17.58 -10.34
C PRO A 55 -12.24 16.25 -10.01
N ALA A 56 -12.19 15.27 -10.91
CA ALA A 56 -12.78 13.96 -10.67
C ALA A 56 -12.00 13.13 -9.64
N LEU A 57 -10.67 13.27 -9.61
CA LEU A 57 -9.78 12.61 -8.65
C LEU A 57 -10.02 13.09 -7.21
N TYR A 58 -10.29 14.39 -7.01
CA TYR A 58 -10.57 14.95 -5.68
C TYR A 58 -11.83 14.35 -5.00
N ARG A 59 -12.63 13.55 -5.71
CA ARG A 59 -13.74 12.80 -5.10
C ARG A 59 -13.29 11.53 -4.38
N TYR A 60 -12.05 11.09 -4.61
CA TYR A 60 -11.48 9.83 -4.13
C TYR A 60 -10.34 10.04 -3.14
N VAL A 61 -9.53 11.08 -3.37
CA VAL A 61 -8.41 11.52 -2.53
C VAL A 61 -8.55 13.00 -2.20
N ASP A 62 -8.27 13.38 -0.96
CA ASP A 62 -8.48 14.73 -0.42
C ASP A 62 -7.29 15.68 -0.70
N GLY A 63 -6.55 15.41 -1.77
CA GLY A 63 -5.45 16.24 -2.24
C GLY A 63 -4.21 15.45 -2.58
N HIS A 64 -3.14 16.20 -2.81
CA HIS A 64 -1.83 15.64 -3.11
C HIS A 64 -1.24 14.92 -1.88
N ASP A 65 -1.32 15.54 -0.70
CA ASP A 65 -0.72 14.96 0.51
C ASP A 65 -1.51 13.71 0.95
N ASP A 66 -2.84 13.74 0.90
CA ASP A 66 -3.67 12.53 1.12
C ASP A 66 -3.35 11.40 0.12
N LEU A 67 -3.09 11.73 -1.15
CA LEU A 67 -2.65 10.74 -2.12
C LEU A 67 -1.31 10.10 -1.73
N LEU A 68 -0.35 10.91 -1.25
CA LEU A 68 0.95 10.43 -0.79
C LEU A 68 0.83 9.58 0.47
N ASP A 69 0.00 9.99 1.42
CA ASP A 69 -0.25 9.25 2.66
C ASP A 69 -0.90 7.89 2.36
N LEU A 70 -1.91 7.86 1.48
CA LEU A 70 -2.57 6.62 1.06
C LEU A 70 -1.60 5.70 0.29
N LEU A 71 -0.76 6.26 -0.57
CA LEU A 71 0.27 5.50 -1.29
C LEU A 71 1.29 4.93 -0.29
N GLY A 72 1.78 5.75 0.63
CA GLY A 72 2.70 5.35 1.69
C GLY A 72 2.12 4.23 2.54
N GLY A 73 0.87 4.37 2.99
CA GLY A 73 0.14 3.34 3.72
C GLY A 73 0.07 2.01 2.94
N SER A 74 -0.28 2.05 1.66
CA SER A 74 -0.35 0.85 0.82
C SER A 74 1.02 0.15 0.64
N LEU A 75 2.11 0.92 0.60
CA LEU A 75 3.47 0.38 0.50
C LEU A 75 3.93 -0.21 1.84
N TYR A 76 3.56 0.40 2.96
CA TYR A 76 3.79 -0.16 4.29
C TYR A 76 3.04 -1.47 4.50
N GLU A 77 1.79 -1.56 4.06
CA GLU A 77 1.00 -2.80 4.10
C GLU A 77 1.70 -3.91 3.32
N GLU A 78 2.13 -3.65 2.07
CA GLU A 78 2.89 -4.62 1.27
C GLU A 78 4.19 -5.06 1.96
N LEU A 79 4.95 -4.11 2.51
CA LEU A 79 6.19 -4.41 3.23
C LEU A 79 5.92 -5.28 4.46
N ILE A 80 4.92 -4.92 5.26
CA ILE A 80 4.51 -5.68 6.45
C ILE A 80 4.12 -7.11 6.06
N ASP A 81 3.41 -7.28 4.94
CA ASP A 81 3.02 -8.60 4.43
C ASP A 81 4.23 -9.44 4.01
N GLU A 82 5.24 -8.84 3.35
CA GLU A 82 6.48 -9.54 3.00
C GLU A 82 7.27 -9.96 4.24
N LEU A 83 7.39 -9.07 5.24
CA LEU A 83 8.08 -9.36 6.50
C LEU A 83 7.35 -10.45 7.29
N THR A 84 6.02 -10.39 7.32
CA THR A 84 5.16 -11.36 7.98
C THR A 84 5.28 -12.74 7.34
N ARG A 85 5.24 -12.81 6.00
CA ARG A 85 5.47 -14.05 5.26
C ARG A 85 6.85 -14.64 5.55
N ALA A 86 7.90 -13.83 5.54
CA ALA A 86 9.26 -14.30 5.83
C ALA A 86 9.39 -14.85 7.26
N ARG A 87 8.76 -14.19 8.25
CA ARG A 87 8.69 -14.66 9.63
C ARG A 87 7.98 -16.01 9.74
N ASP A 88 6.86 -16.17 9.04
CA ASP A 88 5.99 -17.35 9.19
C ASP A 88 6.52 -18.59 8.46
N LEU A 89 7.50 -18.43 7.58
CA LEU A 89 8.27 -19.53 6.98
C LEU A 89 9.30 -20.15 7.94
N VAL A 90 9.57 -19.52 9.08
CA VAL A 90 10.52 -19.98 10.09
C VAL A 90 9.78 -20.48 11.33
N ASP A 91 10.32 -21.53 11.94
CA ASP A 91 9.81 -22.12 13.19
C ASP A 91 9.53 -21.02 14.25
N SER A 92 8.39 -21.11 14.94
CA SER A 92 7.99 -20.17 15.98
C SER A 92 8.82 -20.23 17.24
N ALA A 93 9.53 -21.34 17.49
CA ALA A 93 10.46 -21.46 18.59
C ALA A 93 11.79 -20.71 18.33
N ASP A 94 12.18 -20.49 17.06
CA ASP A 94 13.44 -19.86 16.71
C ASP A 94 13.27 -18.35 16.43
N LEU A 95 13.22 -17.57 17.52
CA LEU A 95 13.04 -16.12 17.45
C LEU A 95 14.18 -15.40 16.71
N ILE A 96 15.42 -15.90 16.82
CA ILE A 96 16.58 -15.28 16.17
C ILE A 96 16.51 -15.50 14.67
N ALA A 97 16.22 -16.74 14.22
CA ALA A 97 16.05 -17.02 12.81
C ALA A 97 14.91 -16.22 12.18
N ARG A 98 13.81 -16.00 12.92
CA ARG A 98 12.68 -15.15 12.48
C ARG A 98 13.09 -13.70 12.26
N LEU A 99 13.83 -13.12 13.21
CA LEU A 99 14.33 -11.74 13.08
C LEU A 99 15.27 -11.60 11.87
N ILE A 100 16.16 -12.58 11.65
CA ILE A 100 17.06 -12.61 10.49
C ILE A 100 16.26 -12.70 9.18
N ALA A 101 15.25 -13.57 9.12
CA ALA A 101 14.41 -13.73 7.93
C ALA A 101 13.67 -12.42 7.58
N MET A 102 13.09 -11.75 8.58
CA MET A 102 12.46 -10.44 8.40
C MET A 102 13.46 -9.38 7.91
N ALA A 103 14.66 -9.33 8.48
CA ALA A 103 15.70 -8.38 8.07
C ALA A 103 16.14 -8.61 6.61
N HIS A 104 16.28 -9.87 6.19
CA HIS A 104 16.55 -10.21 4.79
C HIS A 104 15.39 -9.83 3.87
N ALA A 105 14.14 -10.08 4.27
CA ALA A 105 12.97 -9.69 3.50
C ALA A 105 12.89 -8.17 3.31
N PHE A 106 13.06 -7.39 4.38
CA PHE A 106 13.13 -5.94 4.31
C PHE A 106 14.20 -5.45 3.34
N ARG A 107 15.44 -5.99 3.45
CA ARG A 107 16.53 -5.62 2.56
C ARG A 107 16.23 -5.97 1.10
N ASN A 108 15.67 -7.16 0.85
CA ASN A 108 15.34 -7.60 -0.49
C ASN A 108 14.25 -6.72 -1.11
N TRP A 109 13.21 -6.37 -0.33
CA TRP A 109 12.17 -5.44 -0.76
C TRP A 109 12.76 -4.07 -1.09
N ALA A 110 13.58 -3.49 -0.22
CA ALA A 110 14.21 -2.19 -0.45
C ALA A 110 15.05 -2.14 -1.74
N LEU A 111 15.72 -3.25 -2.09
CA LEU A 111 16.52 -3.35 -3.32
C LEU A 111 15.66 -3.56 -4.57
N ALA A 112 14.55 -4.28 -4.46
CA ALA A 112 13.60 -4.50 -5.55
C ALA A 112 12.75 -3.25 -5.85
N HIS A 113 12.48 -2.44 -4.83
CA HIS A 113 11.57 -1.30 -4.84
C HIS A 113 12.28 0.02 -4.52
N ARG A 114 13.42 0.30 -5.18
CA ARG A 114 14.29 1.43 -4.79
C ARG A 114 13.61 2.80 -4.79
N GLN A 115 12.72 3.06 -5.75
CA GLN A 115 12.02 4.35 -5.81
C GLN A 115 10.94 4.43 -4.74
N GLU A 116 10.18 3.35 -4.54
CA GLU A 116 9.19 3.28 -3.46
C GLU A 116 9.86 3.35 -2.08
N TYR A 117 11.02 2.73 -1.91
CA TYR A 117 11.84 2.84 -0.71
C TYR A 117 12.29 4.30 -0.47
N GLY A 118 12.73 5.00 -1.52
CA GLY A 118 13.06 6.42 -1.46
C GLY A 118 11.87 7.27 -1.00
N LEU A 119 10.68 6.99 -1.53
CA LEU A 119 9.45 7.65 -1.10
C LEU A 119 9.16 7.44 0.39
N LEU A 120 9.25 6.20 0.88
CA LEU A 120 8.92 5.87 2.27
C LEU A 120 9.93 6.39 3.30
N PHE A 121 11.23 6.35 2.98
CA PHE A 121 12.28 6.52 3.99
C PHE A 121 13.25 7.69 3.73
N ALA A 122 13.27 8.26 2.52
CA ALA A 122 14.19 9.33 2.14
C ALA A 122 13.50 10.66 1.77
N SER A 123 12.17 10.66 1.64
CA SER A 123 11.41 11.86 1.31
C SER A 123 11.14 12.71 2.56
N PRO A 124 11.21 14.06 2.52
CA PRO A 124 10.93 14.95 3.67
C PRO A 124 9.44 15.03 4.05
N LEU A 125 8.63 14.03 3.71
CA LEU A 125 7.19 14.05 3.91
C LEU A 125 6.83 13.55 5.32
N MET A 126 7.24 14.34 6.31
CA MET A 126 6.62 14.47 7.64
C MET A 126 7.13 15.74 8.32
#